data_AF-A0A1H3QH21-F1
#
_entry.id   AF-A0A1H3QH21-F1
#
_cell.length_a   1.000
_cell.length_b   1.000
_cell.length_c   1.000
_cell.angle_alpha   90.00
_cell.angle_beta   90.00
_cell.angle_gamma   90.00
#
_symmetry.space_group_name_H-M   'P 1'
#
loop_
_entity.id
_entity.type
_entity.pdbx_description
1 polymer ?
#
loop_
_entity_poly.entity_id
_entity_poly.type
_entity_poly.pdbx_seq_one_letter_code
_entity_poly.pdbx_strand_id
1 'polypeptide(L)'
;MAVDKEIIGHVLLSKIKIVNGDKSVDSLALAPVSVAPDYQKKGIGSLLISNVLREAKELGYHSIIVLGHKEYYPKFGFKSASL
;
A
#
# COMPACT_ATOMS: atom_id res chain seq x y z
N MET A 1 -21.24 -1.85 -26.23
CA MET A 1 -20.41 -0.64 -26.29
C MET A 1 -19.43 -0.71 -25.14
N ALA A 2 -18.14 -0.90 -25.42
CA ALA A 2 -17.11 -0.84 -24.38
C ALA A 2 -16.87 0.64 -24.07
N VAL A 3 -17.10 1.03 -22.83
CA VAL A 3 -16.66 2.34 -22.34
C VAL A 3 -15.15 2.20 -22.15
N ASP A 4 -14.35 3.01 -22.85
CA ASP A 4 -12.92 3.12 -22.56
C ASP A 4 -12.78 3.58 -21.11
N LYS A 5 -12.41 2.64 -20.23
CA LYS A 5 -12.16 2.94 -18.83
C LYS A 5 -10.71 3.40 -18.71
N GLU A 6 -10.52 4.69 -18.47
CA GLU A 6 -9.22 5.27 -18.18
C GLU A 6 -8.70 4.77 -16.81
N ILE A 7 -7.48 4.25 -16.76
CA ILE A 7 -6.80 3.90 -15.51
C ILE A 7 -6.14 5.16 -14.96
N ILE A 8 -6.75 5.74 -13.92
CA ILE A 8 -6.28 7.01 -13.32
C ILE A 8 -5.35 6.82 -12.11
N GLY A 9 -5.10 5.58 -11.70
CA GLY A 9 -4.22 5.27 -10.57
C GLY A 9 -4.15 3.79 -10.25
N HIS A 10 -3.15 3.40 -9.46
CA HIS A 10 -2.94 2.04 -9.01
C HIS A 10 -2.27 1.99 -7.64
N VAL A 11 -2.39 0.83 -7.00
CA VAL A 11 -1.65 0.43 -5.80
C VAL A 11 -1.35 -1.05 -5.92
N LEU A 12 -0.14 -1.45 -5.55
CA LEU A 12 0.28 -2.85 -5.55
C LEU A 12 0.72 -3.29 -4.15
N LEU A 13 0.49 -4.57 -3.86
CA LEU A 13 1.03 -5.29 -2.72
C LEU A 13 1.86 -6.48 -3.23
N SER A 14 3.14 -6.50 -2.90
CA SER A 14 4.05 -7.60 -3.26
C SER A 14 4.28 -8.49 -2.05
N LYS A 15 4.17 -9.81 -2.20
CA LYS A 15 4.52 -10.76 -1.13
C LYS A 15 6.01 -10.68 -0.84
N ILE A 16 6.36 -10.55 0.43
CA ILE A 16 7.74 -10.52 0.92
C ILE A 16 7.88 -11.36 2.18
N LYS A 17 9.12 -11.56 2.59
CA LYS A 17 9.48 -12.19 3.86
C LYS A 17 10.40 -11.23 4.62
N ILE A 18 10.03 -10.88 5.85
CA ILE A 18 10.90 -10.13 6.76
C ILE A 18 11.74 -11.16 7.53
N VAL A 19 13.06 -11.01 7.51
CA VAL A 19 14.01 -11.94 8.13
C VAL A 19 14.73 -11.24 9.28
N ASN A 20 14.83 -11.92 10.42
CA ASN A 20 15.59 -11.47 11.60
C ASN A 20 16.29 -12.69 12.24
N GLY A 21 17.56 -12.89 11.90
CA GLY A 21 18.29 -14.12 12.23
C GLY A 21 17.60 -15.34 11.63
N ASP A 22 17.36 -16.37 12.45
CA ASP A 22 16.67 -17.59 12.03
C ASP A 22 15.14 -17.45 11.96
N LYS A 23 14.59 -16.29 12.34
CA LYS A 23 13.15 -16.03 12.29
C LYS A 23 12.79 -15.38 10.97
N SER A 24 11.65 -15.80 10.41
CA SER A 24 11.05 -15.14 9.25
C SER A 24 9.54 -15.03 9.38
N VAL A 25 8.98 -13.93 8.88
CA VAL A 25 7.52 -13.71 8.83
C VAL A 25 7.10 -13.27 7.44
N ASP A 26 5.98 -13.78 6.97
CA ASP A 26 5.40 -13.34 5.70
C ASP A 26 4.73 -11.97 5.89
N SER A 27 4.95 -11.09 4.92
CA SER A 27 4.46 -9.72 4.93
C SER A 27 4.18 -9.26 3.49
N LEU A 28 3.69 -8.04 3.34
CA LEU A 28 3.51 -7.41 2.03
C LEU A 28 4.29 -6.09 1.96
N ALA A 29 4.88 -5.80 0.80
CA ALA A 29 5.40 -4.48 0.50
C ALA A 29 4.38 -3.68 -0.30
N LEU A 30 4.03 -2.48 0.20
CA LEU A 30 3.19 -1.52 -0.51
C LEU A 30 4.06 -0.65 -1.41
N ALA A 31 4.09 -0.98 -2.70
CA ALA A 31 4.67 -0.18 -3.76
C ALA A 31 4.43 -0.83 -5.15
N PRO A 32 4.31 -0.03 -6.22
CA PRO A 32 4.12 1.43 -6.20
C PRO A 32 2.67 1.83 -5.85
N VAL A 33 2.50 3.08 -5.41
CA VAL A 33 1.22 3.79 -5.41
C VAL A 33 1.34 4.96 -6.36
N SER A 34 0.39 5.13 -7.28
CA SER A 34 0.42 6.25 -8.23
C SER A 34 -0.98 6.70 -8.60
N VAL A 35 -1.13 8.00 -8.84
CA VAL A 35 -2.35 8.63 -9.34
C VAL A 35 -1.94 9.58 -10.45
N ALA A 36 -2.63 9.50 -11.58
CA ALA A 36 -2.40 10.37 -12.74
C ALA A 36 -2.48 11.85 -12.31
N PRO A 37 -1.58 12.73 -12.80
CA PRO A 37 -1.45 14.11 -12.31
C PRO A 37 -2.76 14.89 -12.19
N ASP A 38 -3.63 14.83 -13.22
CA ASP A 38 -4.92 15.54 -13.27
C ASP A 38 -5.96 15.04 -12.24
N TYR A 39 -5.67 13.91 -11.62
CA TYR A 39 -6.51 13.24 -10.63
C TYR A 39 -5.91 13.29 -9.22
N GLN A 40 -4.74 13.87 -9.03
CA GLN A 40 -4.12 14.03 -7.71
C GLN A 40 -4.90 14.99 -6.80
N LYS A 41 -4.65 14.91 -5.49
CA LYS A 41 -5.30 15.73 -4.44
C LYS A 41 -6.83 15.56 -4.33
N LYS A 42 -7.43 14.61 -5.05
CA LYS A 42 -8.87 14.25 -4.98
C LYS A 42 -9.17 13.07 -4.03
N GLY A 43 -8.21 12.66 -3.20
CA GLY A 43 -8.38 11.53 -2.26
C GLY A 43 -8.20 10.13 -2.84
N ILE A 44 -7.93 9.99 -4.15
CA ILE A 44 -7.81 8.70 -4.84
C ILE A 44 -6.69 7.83 -4.24
N GLY A 45 -5.50 8.38 -4.01
CA GLY A 45 -4.40 7.63 -3.40
C GLY A 45 -4.76 7.09 -2.01
N SER A 46 -5.49 7.88 -1.22
CA SER A 46 -5.96 7.46 0.10
C SER A 46 -6.99 6.33 0.02
N LEU A 47 -7.90 6.40 -0.97
CA LEU A 47 -8.89 5.35 -1.22
C LEU A 47 -8.19 4.04 -1.63
N LEU A 48 -7.24 4.13 -2.56
CA LEU A 48 -6.44 2.99 -3.03
C LEU A 48 -5.73 2.29 -1.87
N ILE A 49 -4.97 3.04 -1.07
CA ILE A 49 -4.24 2.51 0.09
C ILE A 49 -5.22 1.87 1.09
N SER A 50 -6.28 2.58 1.47
CA SER A 50 -7.26 2.08 2.45
C SER A 50 -7.92 0.78 1.99
N ASN A 51 -8.15 0.63 0.67
CA ASN A 51 -8.74 -0.58 0.13
C ASN A 51 -7.80 -1.78 0.23
N VAL A 52 -6.54 -1.64 -0.20
CA VAL A 52 -5.59 -2.77 -0.15
C VAL A 52 -5.21 -3.16 1.28
N LEU A 53 -5.22 -2.22 2.23
CA LEU A 53 -5.01 -2.53 3.65
C LEU A 53 -6.14 -3.41 4.21
N ARG A 54 -7.40 -3.13 3.83
CA ARG A 54 -8.55 -3.96 4.20
C ARG A 54 -8.47 -5.33 3.57
N GLU A 55 -8.20 -5.40 2.26
CA GLU A 55 -8.11 -6.66 1.53
C GLU A 55 -6.98 -7.55 2.07
N ALA A 56 -5.81 -6.98 2.35
CA ALA A 56 -4.70 -7.73 2.96
C ALA A 56 -5.07 -8.32 4.33
N LYS A 57 -5.84 -7.56 5.13
CA LYS A 57 -6.33 -8.04 6.42
C LYS A 57 -7.34 -9.19 6.26
N GLU A 58 -8.24 -9.10 5.28
CA GLU A 58 -9.20 -10.16 4.95
C GLU A 58 -8.50 -11.43 4.44
N LEU A 59 -7.37 -11.27 3.73
CA LEU A 59 -6.49 -12.36 3.28
C LEU A 59 -5.58 -12.92 4.40
N GLY A 60 -5.69 -12.43 5.63
CA GLY A 60 -4.95 -12.93 6.79
C GLY A 60 -3.51 -12.41 6.93
N TYR A 61 -3.11 -11.37 6.19
CA TYR A 61 -1.81 -10.76 6.39
C TYR A 61 -1.79 -9.90 7.65
N HIS A 62 -0.75 -10.09 8.47
CA HIS A 62 -0.60 -9.39 9.75
C HIS A 62 0.30 -8.15 9.67
N SER A 63 1.00 -7.94 8.56
CA SER A 63 1.90 -6.81 8.38
C SER A 63 2.02 -6.37 6.92
N ILE A 64 2.22 -5.07 6.74
CA ILE A 64 2.55 -4.43 5.47
C ILE A 64 3.66 -3.42 5.76
N ILE A 65 4.70 -3.41 4.92
CA ILE A 65 5.78 -2.43 4.97
C ILE A 65 5.68 -1.45 3.81
N VAL A 66 6.18 -0.24 4.03
CA VAL A 66 6.30 0.79 3.00
C VAL A 66 7.56 1.59 3.23
N LEU A 67 8.22 1.98 2.14
CA LEU A 67 9.26 3.00 2.15
C LEU A 67 8.65 4.29 1.61
N GLY A 68 8.71 5.36 2.39
CA GLY A 68 8.21 6.64 1.90
C GLY A 68 8.10 7.74 2.93
N HIS A 69 7.34 8.78 2.59
CA HIS A 69 7.32 10.03 3.33
C HIS A 69 6.82 9.84 4.77
N LYS A 70 7.64 10.29 5.73
CA LYS A 70 7.40 10.23 7.18
C LYS A 70 6.05 10.81 7.60
N GLU A 71 5.54 11.81 6.88
CA GLU A 71 4.27 12.47 7.20
C GLU A 71 3.08 11.91 6.39
N TYR A 72 3.34 11.16 5.33
CA TYR A 72 2.27 10.71 4.44
C TYR A 72 1.63 9.39 4.89
N TYR A 73 2.44 8.41 5.27
CA TYR A 73 1.92 7.08 5.60
C TYR A 73 1.31 6.93 7.00
N PRO A 74 1.66 7.73 8.03
CA PRO A 74 1.00 7.64 9.34
C PRO A 74 -0.51 7.86 9.30
N LYS A 75 -1.04 8.58 8.30
CA LYS A 75 -2.47 8.77 8.06
C LYS A 75 -3.25 7.45 7.94
N PHE A 76 -2.58 6.38 7.50
CA PHE A 76 -3.15 5.05 7.28
C PHE A 76 -2.78 4.05 8.38
N GLY A 77 -2.18 4.52 9.48
CA GLY A 77 -1.79 3.68 10.62
C GLY A 77 -0.37 3.09 10.53
N PHE A 78 0.40 3.42 9.49
CA PHE A 78 1.81 3.03 9.43
C PHE A 78 2.62 3.71 10.53
N LYS A 79 3.61 3.00 11.07
CA LYS A 79 4.54 3.47 12.11
C LYS A 79 5.97 3.21 11.65
N SER A 80 6.93 3.94 12.23
CA SER A 80 8.35 3.64 12.01
C SER A 80 8.65 2.21 12.45
N ALA A 81 9.24 1.41 11.57
CA ALA A 81 9.57 0.02 11.86
C ALA A 81 10.92 -0.13 12.59
N SER A 82 11.83 0.84 12.42
CA SER A 82 13.11 0.93 13.09
C SER A 82 13.42 2.39 13.45
N LEU A 83 14.40 2.58 14.33
CA LEU A 83 14.95 3.88 14.72
C LEU A 83 16.11 4.28 13.80
#